data_AF-A0A940Q007-F1
#
_entry.id   AF-A0A940Q007-F1
#
_cell.length_a   1.000
_cell.length_b   1.000
_cell.length_c   1.000
_cell.angle_alpha   90.00
_cell.angle_beta   90.00
_cell.angle_gamma   90.00
#
_symmetry.space_group_name_H-M   'P 1'
#
loop_
_entity.id
_entity.type
_entity.pdbx_description
1 polymer ?
#
loop_
_entity_poly.entity_id
_entity_poly.type
_entity_poly.pdbx_seq_one_letter_code
_entity_poly.pdbx_strand_id
1 'polypeptide(L)' 'MNEEILQFVLTTSMELISMAAAYLGLRLYKKSWKLRMAIVAIPLLVNVLLYIVYRTTPFFYMAVVLLICIPFVWPRKSA' A
#
# COMPACT_ATOMS: atom_id res chain seq x y z
N MET A 1 -23.25 -6.20 12.44
CA MET A 1 -22.01 -5.54 12.90
C MET A 1 -22.20 -4.05 12.66
N ASN A 2 -21.93 -3.17 13.64
CA ASN A 2 -22.16 -1.73 13.50
C ASN A 2 -21.32 -1.18 12.34
N GLU A 3 -21.90 -0.34 11.48
CA GLU A 3 -21.21 0.22 10.31
C GLU A 3 -19.96 1.04 10.70
N GLU A 4 -20.03 1.73 11.83
CA GLU A 4 -18.91 2.49 12.39
C GLU A 4 -17.75 1.59 12.82
N ILE A 5 -18.05 0.46 13.47
CA ILE A 5 -17.03 -0.52 13.87
C ILE A 5 -16.40 -1.14 12.63
N LEU A 6 -17.20 -1.44 11.61
CA LEU A 6 -16.69 -1.98 10.34
C LEU A 6 -15.73 -0.99 9.67
N GLN A 7 -16.09 0.29 9.58
CA GLN A 7 -15.22 1.32 9.00
C GLN A 7 -13.93 1.51 9.80
N PHE A 8 -14.01 1.50 11.12
CA PHE A 8 -12.85 1.60 11.99
C PHE A 8 -11.89 0.42 11.78
N VAL A 9 -12.41 -0.81 11.80
CA VAL A 9 -11.61 -2.03 11.62
C VAL A 9 -11.00 -2.09 10.22
N LEU A 10 -11.76 -1.73 9.19
CA LEU A 10 -11.30 -1.72 7.80
C LEU A 10 -10.20 -0.67 7.59
N THR A 11 -10.38 0.55 8.12
CA THR A 11 -9.36 1.59 8.01
C THR A 11 -8.07 1.19 8.73
N THR A 12 -8.17 0.77 9.99
CA THR A 12 -7.01 0.38 10.82
C THR A 12 -6.23 -0.79 10.20
N SER A 13 -6.94 -1.82 9.74
CA SER A 13 -6.29 -2.98 9.10
C SER A 13 -5.58 -2.60 7.81
N MET A 14 -6.19 -1.77 6.97
CA MET A 14 -5.60 -1.34 5.71
C MET A 14 -4.39 -0.43 5.90
N GLU A 15 -4.39 0.43 6.92
CA GLU A 15 -3.21 1.22 7.29
C GLU A 15 -2.03 0.30 7.64
N LEU A 16 -2.25 -0.68 8.52
CA LEU A 16 -1.22 -1.65 8.92
C LEU A 16 -0.70 -2.47 7.74
N ILE A 17 -1.60 -2.97 6.87
CA ILE A 17 -1.24 -3.72 5.67
C ILE A 17 -0.41 -2.85 4.72
N SER A 18 -0.81 -1.59 4.52
CA SER A 18 -0.13 -0.67 3.60
C SER A 18 1.27 -0.30 4.08
N MET A 19 1.43 -0.04 5.39
CA MET A 19 2.74 0.21 5.99
C MET A 19 3.64 -1.03 5.93
N ALA A 20 3.10 -2.21 6.22
CA ALA A 20 3.83 -3.47 6.11
C ALA A 20 4.27 -3.75 4.66
N ALA A 21 3.40 -3.49 3.69
CA ALA A 21 3.69 -3.64 2.27
C ALA A 21 4.77 -2.66 1.79
N ALA A 22 4.71 -1.40 2.21
CA ALA A 22 5.77 -0.43 1.94
C ALA A 22 7.11 -0.94 2.49
N TYR A 23 7.14 -1.33 3.76
CA TYR A 23 8.34 -1.85 4.42
C TYR A 23 8.93 -3.07 3.70
N LEU A 24 8.11 -4.06 3.39
CA LEU A 24 8.54 -5.29 2.71
C LEU A 24 9.00 -5.01 1.27
N GLY A 25 8.26 -4.17 0.53
CA GLY A 25 8.62 -3.77 -0.84
C GLY A 25 9.98 -3.08 -0.92
N LEU A 26 10.31 -2.26 0.09
CA LEU A 26 11.58 -1.55 0.20
C LEU A 26 12.71 -2.44 0.74
N ARG A 27 12.47 -3.27 1.76
CA ARG A 27 13.52 -4.03 2.46
C ARG A 27 13.93 -5.35 1.78
N LEU A 28 13.09 -5.93 0.91
CA LEU A 28 13.39 -7.20 0.24
C LEU A 28 14.43 -7.02 -0.90
N TYR A 29 15.70 -6.82 -0.56
CA TYR A 29 16.77 -6.56 -1.55
C TYR A 29 17.11 -7.76 -2.46
N LYS A 30 16.88 -9.00 -2.00
CA LYS A 30 17.26 -10.23 -2.75
C LYS A 30 16.18 -10.78 -3.68
N LYS A 31 14.97 -10.24 -3.67
CA LYS A 31 13.82 -10.81 -4.41
C LYS A 31 13.53 -10.02 -5.68
N SER A 32 12.98 -10.68 -6.70
CA SER A 32 12.68 -10.09 -8.01
C SER A 32 11.91 -8.78 -7.89
N TRP A 33 12.37 -7.75 -8.61
CA TRP A 33 11.76 -6.41 -8.61
C TRP A 33 10.26 -6.46 -8.96
N LYS A 34 9.83 -7.38 -9.84
CA LYS A 34 8.41 -7.59 -10.19
C LYS A 34 7.55 -7.92 -8.97
N LEU A 35 8.04 -8.79 -8.09
CA LEU A 35 7.31 -9.21 -6.89
C LEU A 35 7.27 -8.08 -5.85
N ARG A 36 8.40 -7.37 -5.67
CA ARG A 36 8.42 -6.18 -4.81
C ARG A 36 7.47 -5.11 -5.33
N MET A 37 7.39 -4.96 -6.65
CA MET A 37 6.49 -4.00 -7.28
C MET A 37 5.03 -4.39 -7.07
N ALA A 38 4.70 -5.67 -7.22
CA ALA A 38 3.35 -6.17 -6.93
C ALA A 38 2.97 -5.93 -5.45
N ILE A 39 3.89 -6.17 -4.51
CA ILE A 39 3.65 -5.92 -3.07
C ILE A 39 3.27 -4.46 -2.79
N VAL A 40 3.84 -3.49 -3.50
CA VAL A 40 3.54 -2.06 -3.30
C VAL A 40 2.35 -1.59 -4.15
N ALA A 41 2.26 -2.05 -5.39
CA ALA A 41 1.24 -1.60 -6.35
C ALA A 41 -0.16 -2.16 -6.03
N ILE A 42 -0.28 -3.40 -5.55
CA ILE A 42 -1.57 -3.99 -5.16
C ILE A 42 -2.24 -3.18 -4.04
N PRO A 43 -1.61 -2.94 -2.88
CA PRO A 43 -2.24 -2.16 -1.81
C PRO A 43 -2.45 -0.70 -2.20
N LEU A 44 -1.64 -0.14 -3.12
CA LEU A 44 -1.89 1.19 -3.67
C LEU A 44 -3.23 1.22 -4.39
N LEU A 45 -3.46 0.29 -5.32
CA LEU A 45 -4.71 0.22 -6.08
C LEU A 45 -5.90 -0.02 -5.16
N VAL A 46 -5.77 -0.91 -4.16
CA VAL A 46 -6.81 -1.16 -3.18
C VAL A 46 -7.13 0.11 -2.38
N ASN A 47 -6.13 0.87 -1.91
CA ASN A 47 -6.37 2.12 -1.19
C ASN A 47 -7.04 3.19 -2.07
N VAL A 48 -6.70 3.27 -3.36
CA VAL A 48 -7.38 4.19 -4.29
C VAL A 48 -8.86 3.79 -4.47
N LEU A 49 -9.15 2.50 -4.64
CA LEU A 49 -10.52 2.00 -4.75
C LEU A 49 -11.31 2.26 -3.46
N LEU A 50 -10.72 1.98 -2.30
CA LEU A 50 -11.33 2.24 -1.00
C LEU A 50 -11.56 3.74 -0.77
N TYR A 51 -10.65 4.60 -1.22
CA TYR A 51 -10.85 6.05 -1.16
C TYR A 51 -12.05 6.51 -1.99
N ILE A 52 -12.25 5.94 -3.18
CA ILE A 52 -13.41 6.28 -4.02
C ILE A 52 -14.73 5.86 -3.34
N VAL A 53 -14.75 4.69 -2.69
CA VAL A 53 -15.95 4.14 -2.04
C VAL A 53 -16.26 4.84 -0.71
N TYR A 54 -15.27 4.90 0.20
CA TYR A 54 -15.46 5.35 1.58
C TYR A 54 -15.15 6.84 1.79
N ARG A 55 -14.41 7.48 0.87
CA ARG A 55 -14.06 8.91 0.88
C ARG A 55 -13.37 9.39 2.16
N THR A 56 -12.70 8.47 2.88
CA THR A 56 -11.93 8.80 4.07
C THR A 56 -10.50 9.21 3.68
N THR A 57 -9.98 10.27 4.29
CA THR A 57 -8.63 10.79 4.01
C THR A 57 -7.49 9.80 4.26
N PRO A 58 -7.55 8.84 5.21
CA PRO A 58 -6.42 7.93 5.46
C PRO A 58 -6.09 7.04 4.27
N PHE A 59 -7.09 6.53 3.55
CA PHE A 59 -6.84 5.74 2.34
C PHE A 59 -6.11 6.53 1.26
N PHE A 60 -6.43 7.81 1.10
CA PHE A 60 -5.72 8.70 0.18
C PHE A 60 -4.26 8.88 0.60
N TYR A 61 -4.00 9.18 1.88
CA TYR A 61 -2.64 9.35 2.37
C TYR A 61 -1.81 8.07 2.19
N MET A 62 -2.36 6.90 2.50
CA MET A 62 -1.67 5.63 2.31
C MET A 62 -1.39 5.32 0.83
N ALA A 63 -2.32 5.65 -0.08
CA ALA A 63 -2.09 5.53 -1.52
C ALA A 63 -0.94 6.43 -1.98
N VAL A 64 -0.86 7.67 -1.49
CA VAL A 64 0.24 8.61 -1.80
C VAL A 64 1.58 8.10 -1.27
N VAL A 65 1.63 7.58 -0.03
CA VAL A 65 2.87 7.01 0.52
C VAL A 65 3.35 5.84 -0.34
N LEU A 66 2.45 4.92 -0.69
CA LEU A 66 2.81 3.79 -1.56
C LEU A 66 3.22 4.23 -2.97
N LEU A 67 2.62 5.31 -3.49
CA LEU A 67 2.99 5.88 -4.79
C LEU A 67 4.43 6.40 -4.78
N ILE A 68 4.79 7.11 -3.71
CA ILE A 68 6.15 7.60 -3.48
C ILE A 68 7.14 6.45 -3.33
N CYS A 69 6.71 5.29 -2.81
CA CYS A 69 7.56 4.10 -2.71
C CYS A 69 7.89 3.45 -4.07
N ILE A 70 7.08 3.65 -5.12
CA ILE A 70 7.28 3.02 -6.44
C ILE A 70 8.68 3.26 -7.04
N PRO A 71 9.19 4.51 -7.16
CA PRO A 71 10.51 4.77 -7.72
C PRO A 71 11.65 4.07 -6.97
N PHE A 72 11.50 3.82 -5.67
CA PHE A 72 12.52 3.12 -4.86
C PHE A 72 12.54 1.59 -5.09
N VAL A 73 11.46 1.04 -5.64
CA VAL A 73 11.32 -0.39 -5.96
C VAL A 73 11.68 -0.68 -7.43
N TRP A 74 11.65 0.35 -8.28
CA TRP A 74 11.96 0.24 -9.71
C TRP A 74 13.28 -0.50 -9.95
N PRO A 75 13.36 -1.39 -10.97
CA PRO A 75 14.55 -2.18 -11.21
C PRO A 75 15.77 -1.27 -11.39
N ARG A 76 16.69 -1.30 -10.42
CA ARG A 76 18.08 -1.01 -10.71
C ARG A 76 18.54 -2.09 -11.68
N LYS A 77 19.03 -1.69 -12.86
CA LYS A 77 19.98 -2.55 -13.58
C LYS A 77 21.01 -2.95 -12.52
N SER A 78 21.29 -4.24 -12.37
CA SER A 78 22.48 -4.64 -11.64
C SER A 78 23.61 -3.84 -12.26
N ALA A 79 24.17 -2.90 -11.50
CA ALA A 79 25.49 -2.38 -11.82
C ALA A 79 26.46 -3.56 -11.80
#